data_AF-A0A1E4V218-F1
#
_entry.id   AF-A0A1E4V218-F1
#
_cell.length_a   1.000
_cell.length_b   1.000
_cell.length_c   1.000
_cell.angle_alpha   90.00
_cell.angle_beta   90.00
_cell.angle_gamma   90.00
#
_symmetry.space_group_name_H-M   'P 1'
#
loop_
_entity.id
_entity.type
_entity.pdbx_description
1 polymer ?
#
loop_
_entity_poly.entity_id
_entity_poly.type
_entity_poly.pdbx_seq_one_letter_code
_entity_poly.pdbx_strand_id
1 'polypeptide(L)'
;MEVGAEKKKKEIRMPARPEIFGMTIPRLLDDGRFILLQFPGMEHPVGLNIHEFLMMHCVNIGVDTEVLYVGSTDDPARRPLKRNHRGYSDSIYGVNTAEKDVFVYYNLFKAISISQGSPHNLQFMLGNSMIDEVQKKDEGMLLEHGLVHYFGAKSQEKSKGLEYGRLRSGLKKLKQKYNISSVSYHIEAETSTEYWNLYSREVPRSGRHEFSLVLQENRVLIGRAKGALNDPLG
;
A
#
# COMPACT_ATOMS: atom_id res chain seq x y z
N MET A 1 -6.75 -34.32 12.17
CA MET A 1 -7.89 -34.17 11.26
C MET A 1 -7.73 -32.78 10.64
N GLU A 2 -6.98 -32.69 9.55
CA GLU A 2 -6.78 -31.42 8.85
C GLU A 2 -8.02 -31.15 8.01
N VAL A 3 -8.80 -30.15 8.43
CA VAL A 3 -9.96 -29.69 7.68
C VAL A 3 -9.49 -28.55 6.79
N GLY A 4 -9.15 -28.87 5.55
CA GLY A 4 -8.87 -27.92 4.48
C GLY A 4 -9.08 -28.64 3.15
N ALA A 5 -9.76 -28.00 2.20
CA ALA A 5 -9.95 -28.56 0.87
C ALA A 5 -8.58 -28.90 0.25
N GLU A 6 -8.42 -30.11 -0.30
CA GLU A 6 -7.22 -30.52 -1.03
C GLU A 6 -6.98 -29.54 -2.18
N LYS A 7 -6.08 -28.57 -1.99
CA LYS A 7 -5.76 -27.58 -3.02
C LYS A 7 -4.80 -28.19 -4.03
N LYS A 8 -5.08 -28.00 -5.32
CA LYS A 8 -4.22 -28.45 -6.42
C LYS A 8 -2.84 -27.79 -6.29
N LYS A 9 -1.79 -28.60 -6.12
CA LYS A 9 -0.41 -28.10 -6.04
C LYS A 9 -0.04 -27.41 -7.34
N LYS A 10 0.44 -26.16 -7.26
CA LYS A 10 0.98 -25.39 -8.38
C LYS A 10 2.48 -25.64 -8.42
N GLU A 11 2.97 -26.29 -9.48
CA GLU A 11 4.41 -26.47 -9.71
C GLU A 11 4.93 -25.28 -10.52
N ILE A 12 6.02 -24.67 -10.06
CA ILE A 12 6.68 -23.54 -10.72
C ILE A 12 8.13 -23.93 -10.95
N ARG A 13 8.59 -23.86 -12.21
CA ARG A 13 9.97 -24.16 -12.59
C ARG A 13 10.66 -22.88 -12.97
N MET A 14 11.84 -22.66 -12.40
CA MET A 14 12.64 -21.48 -12.64
C MET A 14 14.05 -21.87 -13.08
N PRO A 15 14.63 -21.18 -14.09
CA PRO A 15 16.01 -21.41 -14.46
C PRO A 15 16.92 -20.94 -13.32
N ALA A 16 17.77 -21.82 -12.81
CA ALA A 16 18.86 -21.42 -11.94
C ALA A 16 19.85 -20.60 -12.78
N ARG A 17 19.79 -19.26 -12.69
CA ARG A 17 20.74 -18.41 -13.39
C ARG A 17 22.12 -18.57 -12.73
N PRO A 18 23.17 -19.02 -13.45
CA PRO A 18 24.49 -19.30 -12.87
C PRO A 18 25.26 -18.06 -12.42
N GLU A 19 24.70 -16.86 -12.56
CA GLU A 19 25.36 -15.59 -12.32
C GLU A 19 25.66 -15.32 -10.84
N ILE A 20 25.22 -16.20 -9.92
CA ILE A 20 25.65 -16.19 -8.52
C ILE A 20 27.01 -16.91 -8.40
N PHE A 21 28.07 -16.25 -8.90
CA PHE A 21 29.46 -16.39 -8.44
C PHE A 21 30.03 -17.80 -8.24
N GLY A 22 29.97 -18.69 -9.24
CA GLY A 22 30.67 -19.99 -9.15
C GLY A 22 30.30 -20.83 -7.93
N MET A 23 29.17 -20.52 -7.28
CA MET A 23 28.71 -21.20 -6.09
C MET A 23 27.92 -22.43 -6.49
N THR A 24 28.23 -23.54 -5.82
CA THR A 24 27.47 -24.79 -5.93
C THR A 24 25.99 -24.52 -5.59
N ILE A 25 25.08 -25.12 -6.37
CA ILE A 25 23.63 -25.00 -6.14
C ILE A 25 23.34 -25.38 -4.67
N PRO A 26 22.71 -24.49 -3.87
CA PRO A 26 22.43 -24.77 -2.47
C PRO A 26 21.44 -25.93 -2.35
N ARG A 27 21.55 -26.72 -1.27
CA ARG A 27 20.51 -27.68 -0.92
C ARG A 27 19.30 -26.91 -0.41
N LEU A 28 18.16 -27.15 -1.05
CA LEU A 28 16.86 -26.62 -0.63
C LEU A 28 16.31 -27.48 0.52
N LEU A 29 15.92 -26.83 1.61
CA LEU A 29 15.12 -27.41 2.68
C LEU A 29 13.84 -26.57 2.83
N ASP A 30 12.74 -27.19 3.26
CA ASP A 30 11.44 -26.54 3.46
C ASP A 30 10.96 -26.84 4.87
N ASP A 31 10.57 -25.81 5.62
CA ASP A 31 9.99 -25.91 6.96
C ASP A 31 8.51 -25.47 7.01
N GLY A 32 7.92 -25.19 5.84
CA GLY A 32 6.56 -24.71 5.66
C GLY A 32 6.39 -23.18 5.73
N ARG A 33 7.42 -22.41 6.08
CA ARG A 33 7.39 -20.93 6.14
C ARG A 33 8.54 -20.27 5.38
N PHE A 34 9.70 -20.91 5.39
CA PHE A 34 10.91 -20.42 4.77
C PHE A 34 11.41 -21.41 3.72
N ILE A 35 11.89 -20.87 2.61
CA ILE A 35 12.79 -21.60 1.73
C ILE A 35 14.17 -21.52 2.38
N LEU A 36 14.65 -22.65 2.89
CA LEU A 36 15.96 -22.73 3.53
C LEU A 36 17.02 -23.11 2.48
N LEU A 37 18.04 -22.27 2.34
CA LEU A 37 19.17 -22.46 1.44
C LEU A 37 20.41 -22.87 2.23
N GLN A 38 20.89 -24.09 2.04
CA GLN A 38 22.11 -24.59 2.64
C GLN A 38 23.24 -24.62 1.61
N PHE A 39 24.15 -23.65 1.68
CA PHE A 39 25.35 -23.62 0.83
C PHE A 39 26.46 -24.51 1.42
N PRO A 40 27.36 -25.05 0.58
CA PRO A 40 28.54 -25.78 1.07
C PRO A 40 29.39 -24.92 1.98
N GLY A 41 29.81 -25.49 3.13
CA GLY A 41 30.66 -24.79 4.11
C GLY A 41 29.92 -23.89 5.10
N MET A 42 28.60 -23.70 4.97
CA MET A 42 27.79 -23.03 6.00
C MET A 42 27.38 -24.01 7.10
N GLU A 43 27.50 -23.60 8.37
CA GLU A 43 27.06 -24.41 9.52
C GLU A 43 25.53 -24.42 9.67
N HIS A 44 24.87 -23.34 9.23
CA HIS A 44 23.43 -23.16 9.32
C HIS A 44 22.84 -22.68 7.99
N PRO A 45 21.61 -23.09 7.63
CA PRO A 45 20.96 -22.65 6.42
C PRO A 45 20.50 -21.18 6.53
N VAL A 46 20.41 -20.49 5.39
CA VAL A 46 19.81 -19.16 5.28
C VAL A 46 18.33 -19.33 4.95
N GLY A 47 17.44 -18.75 5.75
CA GLY A 47 16.01 -18.74 5.47
C GLY A 47 15.61 -17.55 4.60
N LEU A 48 14.89 -17.83 3.51
CA LEU A 48 14.24 -16.83 2.68
C LEU A 48 12.72 -16.94 2.88
N ASN A 49 12.06 -15.82 3.18
CA ASN A 49 10.60 -15.81 3.30
C ASN A 49 9.96 -16.15 1.94
N ILE A 50 8.96 -17.04 1.93
CA ILE A 50 8.31 -17.45 0.68
C ILE A 50 7.74 -16.27 -0.11
N HIS A 51 7.17 -15.26 0.56
CA HIS A 51 6.61 -14.07 -0.10
C HIS A 51 7.69 -13.17 -0.69
N GLU A 52 8.82 -13.01 0.01
CA GLU A 52 9.98 -12.28 -0.53
C GLU A 52 10.51 -12.97 -1.79
N PHE A 53 10.63 -14.30 -1.77
CA PHE A 53 11.02 -15.08 -2.95
C PHE A 53 10.06 -14.86 -4.11
N LEU A 54 8.75 -14.99 -3.88
CA LEU A 54 7.73 -14.81 -4.91
C LEU A 54 7.77 -13.40 -5.50
N MET A 55 7.92 -12.37 -4.65
CA MET A 55 8.03 -10.98 -5.08
C MET A 55 9.32 -10.70 -5.87
N MET A 56 10.49 -11.09 -5.35
CA MET A 56 11.80 -10.89 -5.99
C MET A 56 11.86 -11.48 -7.38
N HIS A 57 11.17 -12.60 -7.59
CA HIS A 57 11.15 -13.33 -8.83
C HIS A 57 9.90 -13.10 -9.69
N CYS A 58 9.04 -12.15 -9.30
CA CYS A 58 7.79 -11.82 -9.99
C CYS A 58 6.93 -13.06 -10.29
N VAL A 59 6.92 -14.02 -9.37
CA VAL A 59 6.17 -15.28 -9.50
C VAL A 59 4.72 -15.02 -9.16
N ASN A 60 3.86 -15.04 -10.18
CA ASN A 60 2.42 -14.85 -10.01
C ASN A 60 1.73 -16.18 -9.61
N ILE A 61 1.24 -16.24 -8.38
CA ILE A 61 0.50 -17.38 -7.84
C ILE A 61 -1.02 -17.28 -8.08
N GLY A 62 -1.53 -16.14 -8.54
CA GLY A 62 -2.93 -15.87 -8.87
C GLY A 62 -3.73 -15.29 -7.70
N VAL A 63 -3.08 -14.50 -6.84
CA VAL A 63 -3.68 -13.86 -5.67
C VAL A 63 -3.72 -12.33 -5.83
N ASP A 64 -4.63 -11.68 -5.12
CA ASP A 64 -4.70 -10.23 -5.02
C ASP A 64 -4.77 -9.85 -3.53
N THR A 65 -4.40 -8.61 -3.18
CA THR A 65 -4.30 -8.16 -1.79
C THR A 65 -5.51 -7.30 -1.38
N GLU A 66 -6.32 -7.82 -0.46
CA GLU A 66 -7.47 -7.07 0.10
C GLU A 66 -6.98 -6.02 1.11
N VAL A 67 -7.37 -4.75 0.93
CA VAL A 67 -7.10 -3.68 1.89
C VAL A 67 -8.08 -3.79 3.06
N LEU A 68 -7.60 -4.33 4.17
CA LEU A 68 -8.41 -4.55 5.36
C LEU A 68 -8.47 -3.34 6.30
N TYR A 69 -7.39 -2.55 6.33
CA TYR A 69 -7.19 -1.43 7.25
C TYR A 69 -6.22 -0.41 6.64
N VAL A 70 -6.46 0.87 6.89
CA VAL A 70 -5.54 1.96 6.58
C VAL A 70 -5.30 2.79 7.84
N GLY A 71 -4.05 3.14 8.10
CA GLY A 71 -3.68 4.03 9.20
C GLY A 71 -2.32 4.69 8.99
N SER A 72 -2.09 5.83 9.64
CA SER A 72 -0.81 6.51 9.65
C SER A 72 0.01 6.21 10.91
N THR A 73 1.34 6.34 10.82
CA THR A 73 2.25 6.23 11.95
C THR A 73 3.56 6.98 11.72
N ASP A 74 4.09 7.60 12.77
CA ASP A 74 5.46 8.15 12.80
C ASP A 74 6.51 7.11 13.25
N ASP A 75 6.07 5.93 13.70
CA ASP A 75 6.94 4.88 14.27
C ASP A 75 6.53 3.50 13.70
N PRO A 76 6.87 3.21 12.42
CA PRO A 76 6.55 1.96 11.74
C PRO A 76 6.94 0.72 12.53
N ALA A 77 8.15 0.71 13.08
CA ALA A 77 8.74 -0.45 13.77
C ALA A 77 7.93 -0.88 15.00
N ARG A 78 7.37 0.07 15.76
CA ARG A 78 6.58 -0.26 16.96
C ARG A 78 5.08 -0.24 16.72
N ARG A 79 4.60 0.19 15.55
CA ARG A 79 3.17 0.33 15.25
C ARG A 79 2.36 -0.97 15.45
N PRO A 80 2.81 -2.16 14.99
CA PRO A 80 2.06 -3.40 15.16
C PRO A 80 2.07 -3.91 16.61
N LEU A 81 3.03 -3.45 17.42
CA LEU A 81 3.27 -3.92 18.79
C LEU A 81 2.58 -3.07 19.87
N LYS A 82 2.13 -1.86 19.52
CA LYS A 82 1.46 -0.94 20.47
C LYS A 82 -0.05 -1.24 20.55
N ARG A 83 -0.51 -1.66 21.74
CA ARG A 83 -1.93 -1.94 22.07
C ARG A 83 -2.90 -0.75 21.93
N ASN A 84 -2.38 0.47 21.73
CA ASN A 84 -3.18 1.69 21.58
C ASN A 84 -3.84 1.81 20.19
N HIS A 85 -3.53 0.91 19.26
CA HIS A 85 -4.04 0.94 17.89
C HIS A 85 -4.86 -0.32 17.58
N ARG A 86 -6.06 -0.38 18.18
CA ARG A 86 -6.99 -1.52 17.99
C ARG A 86 -7.36 -1.78 16.54
N GLY A 87 -7.35 -0.78 15.65
CA GLY A 87 -7.74 -0.96 14.25
C GLY A 87 -6.98 -2.07 13.51
N TYR A 88 -5.67 -2.21 13.76
CA TYR A 88 -4.88 -3.31 13.20
C TYR A 88 -5.28 -4.66 13.80
N SER A 89 -5.33 -4.77 15.14
CA SER A 89 -5.73 -6.01 15.81
C SER A 89 -7.15 -6.45 15.45
N ASP A 90 -8.08 -5.50 15.34
CA ASP A 90 -9.47 -5.71 14.94
C ASP A 90 -9.56 -6.20 13.48
N SER A 91 -8.67 -5.71 12.60
CA SER A 91 -8.61 -6.16 11.21
C SER A 91 -8.16 -7.62 11.07
N ILE A 92 -7.30 -8.09 11.97
CA ILE A 92 -6.81 -9.48 11.97
C ILE A 92 -7.80 -10.44 12.62
N TYR A 93 -8.50 -10.00 13.67
CA TYR A 93 -9.37 -10.88 14.46
C TYR A 93 -10.47 -11.57 13.61
N GLY A 94 -10.90 -10.94 12.51
CA GLY A 94 -11.90 -11.50 11.59
C GLY A 94 -11.35 -12.24 10.37
N VAL A 95 -10.04 -12.49 10.30
CA VAL A 95 -9.38 -13.14 9.15
C VAL A 95 -9.06 -14.60 9.47
N ASN A 96 -9.48 -15.51 8.61
CA ASN A 96 -9.10 -16.91 8.70
C ASN A 96 -7.64 -17.08 8.24
N THR A 97 -6.71 -17.12 9.19
CA THR A 97 -5.27 -17.23 8.91
C THR A 97 -4.82 -18.60 8.43
N ALA A 98 -5.71 -19.60 8.43
CA ALA A 98 -5.44 -20.88 7.76
C ALA A 98 -5.55 -20.78 6.23
N GLU A 99 -6.24 -19.76 5.73
CA GLU A 99 -6.50 -19.57 4.29
C GLU A 99 -5.91 -18.29 3.72
N LYS A 100 -5.55 -17.33 4.58
CA LYS A 100 -5.11 -16.00 4.20
C LYS A 100 -3.88 -15.58 4.99
N ASP A 101 -2.85 -15.16 4.28
CA ASP A 101 -1.73 -14.43 4.86
C ASP A 101 -2.10 -12.95 5.03
N VAL A 102 -1.58 -12.31 6.07
CA VAL A 102 -1.82 -10.89 6.36
C VAL A 102 -0.51 -10.13 6.28
N PHE A 103 -0.51 -9.08 5.47
CA PHE A 103 0.65 -8.23 5.23
C PHE A 103 0.43 -6.85 5.84
N VAL A 104 1.53 -6.24 6.30
CA VAL A 104 1.56 -4.84 6.72
C VAL A 104 2.46 -4.09 5.76
N TYR A 105 1.88 -3.17 4.99
CA TYR A 105 2.62 -2.30 4.09
C TYR A 105 2.91 -0.96 4.77
N TYR A 106 4.18 -0.57 4.77
CA TYR A 106 4.60 0.77 5.17
C TYR A 106 4.97 1.56 3.91
N ASN A 107 4.06 2.42 3.48
CA ASN A 107 4.24 3.20 2.26
C ASN A 107 4.61 4.64 2.62
N LEU A 108 5.65 5.16 1.96
CA LEU A 108 6.00 6.58 1.99
C LEU A 108 5.44 7.24 0.73
N PHE A 109 4.69 8.31 0.92
CA PHE A 109 4.11 9.09 -0.17
C PHE A 109 4.94 10.36 -0.40
N LYS A 110 5.13 10.72 -1.68
CA LYS A 110 5.68 12.03 -2.06
C LYS A 110 4.53 13.00 -2.28
N ALA A 111 4.36 13.96 -1.38
CA ALA A 111 3.36 15.02 -1.55
C ALA A 111 3.93 16.12 -2.45
N ILE A 112 3.16 16.49 -3.49
CA ILE A 112 3.54 17.48 -4.49
C ILE A 112 2.40 18.49 -4.63
N SER A 113 2.72 19.77 -4.47
CA SER A 113 1.81 20.88 -4.78
C SER A 113 1.93 21.24 -6.26
N ILE A 114 0.79 21.27 -6.94
CA ILE A 114 0.70 21.61 -8.35
C ILE A 114 -0.18 22.85 -8.49
N SER A 115 0.36 23.95 -9.05
CA SER A 115 -0.45 25.12 -9.37
C SER A 115 -1.29 24.86 -10.62
N GLN A 116 -2.56 25.24 -10.59
CA GLN A 116 -3.45 25.24 -11.76
C GLN A 116 -4.12 26.60 -11.89
N GLY A 117 -4.26 27.10 -13.12
CA GLY A 117 -4.99 28.33 -13.41
C GLY A 117 -4.28 29.62 -12.95
N SER A 118 -2.95 29.68 -13.03
CA SER A 118 -2.21 30.93 -12.79
C SER A 118 -2.59 31.99 -13.85
N PRO A 119 -2.89 33.24 -13.46
CA PRO A 119 -3.20 34.33 -14.40
C PRO A 119 -2.04 34.67 -15.34
N HIS A 120 -0.84 34.18 -15.03
CA HIS A 120 0.37 34.36 -15.85
C HIS A 120 0.77 33.09 -16.63
N ASN A 121 -0.10 32.07 -16.70
CA ASN A 121 0.19 30.77 -17.32
C ASN A 121 1.44 30.06 -16.76
N LEU A 122 1.83 30.37 -15.51
CA LEU A 122 2.92 29.71 -14.82
C LEU A 122 2.39 28.46 -14.09
N GLN A 123 2.96 27.30 -14.42
CA GLN A 123 2.70 26.03 -13.74
C GLN A 123 3.92 25.66 -12.89
N PHE A 124 3.70 25.49 -11.59
CA PHE A 124 4.70 25.05 -10.64
C PHE A 124 4.33 23.65 -10.15
N MET A 125 5.34 22.81 -10.02
CA MET A 125 5.24 21.50 -9.39
C MET A 125 6.36 21.41 -8.37
N LEU A 126 6.01 21.52 -7.09
CA LEU A 126 6.98 21.58 -6.00
C LEU A 126 6.62 20.53 -4.96
N GLY A 127 7.62 19.77 -4.51
CA GLY A 127 7.43 18.85 -3.40
C GLY A 127 7.07 19.62 -2.13
N ASN A 128 6.07 19.14 -1.38
CA ASN A 128 5.67 19.76 -0.12
C ASN A 128 6.84 19.81 0.88
N SER A 129 7.76 18.84 0.82
CA SER A 129 8.99 18.83 1.62
C SER A 129 9.93 20.02 1.37
N MET A 130 9.81 20.72 0.24
CA MET A 130 10.64 21.86 -0.11
C MET A 130 10.05 23.19 0.38
N ILE A 131 8.71 23.29 0.39
CA ILE A 131 7.99 24.54 0.65
C ILE A 131 7.24 24.55 1.98
N ASP A 132 7.05 23.38 2.60
CA ASP A 132 6.26 23.16 3.83
C ASP A 132 4.90 23.88 3.80
N GLU A 133 4.23 23.85 2.64
CA GLU A 133 2.95 24.53 2.43
C GLU A 133 1.87 23.86 3.29
N VAL A 134 1.75 22.53 3.20
CA VAL A 134 0.85 21.74 4.03
C VAL A 134 1.64 21.12 5.19
N GLN A 135 1.29 21.46 6.42
CA GLN A 135 1.98 20.91 7.59
C GLN A 135 1.85 19.38 7.63
N LYS A 136 2.94 18.69 8.01
CA LYS A 136 3.02 17.21 8.12
C LYS A 136 1.78 16.57 8.75
N LYS A 137 1.22 17.16 9.82
CA LYS A 137 0.03 16.62 10.50
C LYS A 137 -1.22 16.67 9.60
N ASP A 138 -1.41 17.76 8.86
CA ASP A 138 -2.53 17.91 7.94
C ASP A 138 -2.36 16.99 6.72
N GLU A 139 -1.13 16.86 6.21
CA GLU A 139 -0.77 15.93 5.14
C GLU A 139 -1.08 14.47 5.53
N GLY A 140 -0.55 14.00 6.67
CA GLY A 140 -0.77 12.64 7.15
C GLY A 140 -2.24 12.32 7.41
N MET A 141 -2.99 13.27 7.97
CA MET A 141 -4.43 13.13 8.20
C MET A 141 -5.21 13.01 6.87
N LEU A 142 -4.84 13.77 5.84
CA LEU A 142 -5.47 13.65 4.52
C LEU A 142 -5.13 12.32 3.86
N LEU A 143 -3.86 11.91 3.88
CA LEU A 143 -3.43 10.64 3.33
C LEU A 143 -4.20 9.49 3.98
N GLU A 144 -4.26 9.44 5.32
CA GLU A 144 -4.98 8.39 6.05
C GLU A 144 -6.48 8.39 5.70
N HIS A 145 -7.20 9.47 5.98
CA HIS A 145 -8.65 9.45 5.83
C HIS A 145 -9.10 9.43 4.36
N GLY A 146 -8.28 9.97 3.45
CA GLY A 146 -8.51 9.89 2.01
C GLY A 146 -8.41 8.47 1.49
N LEU A 147 -7.42 7.69 1.95
CA LEU A 147 -7.28 6.27 1.62
C LEU A 147 -8.32 5.39 2.33
N VAL A 148 -8.72 5.72 3.56
CA VAL A 148 -9.85 5.05 4.24
C VAL A 148 -11.14 5.25 3.46
N HIS A 149 -11.42 6.49 3.01
CA HIS A 149 -12.57 6.78 2.16
C HIS A 149 -12.44 6.12 0.79
N TYR A 150 -11.22 6.12 0.26
CA TYR A 150 -10.65 5.31 -0.82
C TYR A 150 -11.23 3.90 -0.91
N PHE A 151 -10.65 3.07 -0.06
CA PHE A 151 -10.83 1.64 -0.06
C PHE A 151 -12.07 1.21 0.73
N GLY A 152 -12.67 2.05 1.56
CA GLY A 152 -13.78 1.63 2.42
C GLY A 152 -13.39 0.45 3.30
N ALA A 153 -12.22 0.53 3.93
CA ALA A 153 -11.59 -0.59 4.63
C ALA A 153 -12.53 -1.24 5.66
N LYS A 154 -12.75 -2.56 5.55
CA LYS A 154 -13.77 -3.32 6.30
C LYS A 154 -13.67 -3.12 7.82
N SER A 155 -12.44 -3.07 8.36
CA SER A 155 -12.19 -2.91 9.80
C SER A 155 -12.60 -1.54 10.35
N GLN A 156 -12.76 -0.54 9.48
CA GLN A 156 -13.05 0.85 9.84
C GLN A 156 -14.53 1.22 9.60
N GLU A 157 -15.39 0.26 9.27
CA GLU A 157 -16.81 0.51 8.96
C GLU A 157 -17.55 1.18 10.13
N LYS A 158 -17.27 0.75 11.38
CA LYS A 158 -17.88 1.35 12.59
C LYS A 158 -17.49 2.82 12.79
N SER A 159 -16.30 3.22 12.34
CA SER A 159 -15.80 4.59 12.45
C SER A 159 -15.96 5.40 11.16
N LYS A 160 -16.56 4.83 10.11
CA LYS A 160 -16.64 5.45 8.77
C LYS A 160 -17.17 6.88 8.78
N GLY A 161 -18.20 7.17 9.57
CA GLY A 161 -18.74 8.53 9.71
C GLY A 161 -17.75 9.52 10.35
N LEU A 162 -16.97 9.08 11.34
CA LEU A 162 -15.93 9.88 11.98
C LEU A 162 -14.77 10.15 11.00
N GLU A 163 -14.30 9.11 10.31
CA GLU A 163 -13.23 9.19 9.32
C GLU A 163 -13.62 10.13 8.16
N TYR A 164 -14.83 10.01 7.64
CA TYR A 164 -15.38 10.92 6.64
C TYR A 164 -15.48 12.37 7.16
N GLY A 165 -15.93 12.56 8.40
CA GLY A 165 -16.00 13.87 9.04
C GLY A 165 -14.62 14.54 9.16
N ARG A 166 -13.59 13.77 9.50
CA ARG A 166 -12.19 14.24 9.55
C ARG A 166 -11.67 14.60 8.15
N LEU A 167 -11.88 13.73 7.16
CA LEU A 167 -11.52 14.01 5.76
C LEU A 167 -12.16 15.31 5.26
N ARG A 168 -13.48 15.45 5.41
CA ARG A 168 -14.22 16.64 4.98
C ARG A 168 -13.70 17.91 5.65
N SER A 169 -13.44 17.85 6.95
CA SER A 169 -12.91 19.00 7.71
C SER A 169 -11.49 19.35 7.24
N GLY A 170 -10.67 18.34 6.96
CA GLY A 170 -9.34 18.47 6.37
C GLY A 170 -9.35 19.19 5.02
N LEU A 171 -10.16 18.71 4.07
CA LEU A 171 -10.29 19.35 2.76
C LEU A 171 -10.83 20.79 2.85
N LYS A 172 -11.76 21.05 3.78
CA LYS A 172 -12.25 22.41 4.03
C LYS A 172 -11.13 23.32 4.53
N LYS A 173 -10.33 22.84 5.48
CA LYS A 173 -9.15 23.56 6.01
C LYS A 173 -8.13 23.83 4.91
N LEU A 174 -7.83 22.85 4.06
CA LEU A 174 -6.92 23.02 2.93
C LEU A 174 -7.37 24.13 1.98
N LYS A 175 -8.65 24.11 1.59
CA LYS A 175 -9.21 25.13 0.70
C LYS A 175 -9.15 26.52 1.31
N GLN A 176 -9.45 26.64 2.61
CA GLN A 176 -9.49 27.94 3.28
C GLN A 176 -8.10 28.50 3.60
N LYS A 177 -7.15 27.65 3.98
CA LYS A 177 -5.82 28.08 4.45
C LYS A 177 -4.79 28.15 3.32
N TYR A 178 -4.87 27.24 2.35
CA TYR A 178 -3.84 27.05 1.32
C TYR A 178 -4.38 27.21 -0.10
N ASN A 179 -5.67 27.53 -0.26
CA ASN A 179 -6.33 27.58 -1.57
C ASN A 179 -6.21 26.28 -2.40
N ILE A 180 -5.99 25.14 -1.73
CA ILE A 180 -5.91 23.83 -2.38
C ILE A 180 -7.34 23.35 -2.66
N SER A 181 -7.67 23.17 -3.93
CA SER A 181 -9.01 22.85 -4.41
C SER A 181 -9.30 21.33 -4.49
N SER A 182 -8.26 20.52 -4.60
CA SER A 182 -8.36 19.06 -4.72
C SER A 182 -7.09 18.38 -4.22
N VAL A 183 -7.21 17.11 -3.84
CA VAL A 183 -6.07 16.25 -3.49
C VAL A 183 -6.13 15.01 -4.39
N SER A 184 -5.05 14.72 -5.10
CA SER A 184 -4.97 13.58 -6.01
C SER A 184 -4.00 12.53 -5.46
N TYR A 185 -4.37 11.27 -5.62
CA TYR A 185 -3.61 10.11 -5.17
C TYR A 185 -3.17 9.31 -6.39
N HIS A 186 -1.90 8.94 -6.39
CA HIS A 186 -1.31 7.97 -7.30
C HIS A 186 -0.64 6.90 -6.45
N ILE A 187 -1.12 5.66 -6.54
CA ILE A 187 -0.57 4.52 -5.80
C ILE A 187 -0.21 3.45 -6.83
N GLU A 188 1.07 3.18 -6.94
CA GLU A 188 1.63 2.18 -7.85
C GLU A 188 2.98 1.76 -7.29
N ALA A 189 3.22 0.45 -7.24
CA ALA A 189 4.52 -0.07 -6.82
C ALA A 189 5.47 -0.12 -8.02
N GLU A 190 6.76 0.09 -7.76
CA GLU A 190 7.81 0.00 -8.79
C GLU A 190 7.88 -1.40 -9.39
N THR A 191 7.76 -2.44 -8.56
CA THR A 191 7.71 -3.82 -9.01
C THR A 191 6.26 -4.25 -9.28
N SER A 192 5.97 -4.63 -10.51
CA SER A 192 4.68 -5.24 -10.86
C SER A 192 4.60 -6.67 -10.31
N THR A 193 4.00 -6.82 -9.14
CA THR A 193 3.69 -8.13 -8.54
C THR A 193 2.23 -8.14 -8.09
N GLU A 194 1.65 -9.34 -8.01
CA GLU A 194 0.26 -9.51 -7.60
C GLU A 194 -0.01 -9.06 -6.15
N TYR A 195 1.03 -9.01 -5.32
CA TYR A 195 0.98 -8.47 -3.96
C TYR A 195 0.57 -6.99 -3.93
N TRP A 196 0.84 -6.26 -5.02
CA TRP A 196 0.48 -4.86 -5.20
C TRP A 196 -0.84 -4.66 -5.97
N ASN A 197 -1.52 -5.75 -6.36
CA ASN A 197 -2.89 -5.67 -6.85
C ASN A 197 -3.84 -5.45 -5.67
N LEU A 198 -3.93 -4.21 -5.22
CA LEU A 198 -4.76 -3.85 -4.08
C LEU A 198 -6.23 -3.81 -4.50
N TYR A 199 -7.11 -4.23 -3.60
CA TYR A 199 -8.55 -4.13 -3.81
C TYR A 199 -9.32 -4.00 -2.50
N SER A 200 -10.61 -3.70 -2.61
CA SER A 200 -11.54 -3.76 -1.49
C SER A 200 -12.94 -4.10 -1.99
N ARG A 201 -13.95 -3.98 -1.12
CA ARG A 201 -15.36 -4.09 -1.52
C ARG A 201 -15.83 -2.92 -2.36
N GLU A 202 -15.19 -1.76 -2.21
CA GLU A 202 -15.58 -0.52 -2.89
C GLU A 202 -14.69 -0.24 -4.12
N VAL A 203 -13.50 -0.85 -4.18
CA VAL A 203 -12.49 -0.59 -5.21
C VAL A 203 -12.07 -1.89 -5.90
N PRO A 204 -12.13 -1.98 -7.24
CA PRO A 204 -11.69 -3.16 -7.98
C PRO A 204 -10.18 -3.39 -7.85
N ARG A 205 -9.74 -4.63 -8.09
CA ARG A 205 -8.32 -4.99 -8.11
C ARG A 205 -7.55 -4.19 -9.15
N SER A 206 -6.42 -3.63 -8.75
CA SER A 206 -5.51 -2.93 -9.64
C SER A 206 -4.12 -2.84 -9.04
N GLY A 207 -3.08 -2.92 -9.88
CA GLY A 207 -1.71 -2.56 -9.50
C GLY A 207 -1.49 -1.04 -9.43
N ARG A 208 -2.43 -0.26 -9.98
CA ARG A 208 -2.40 1.20 -10.06
C ARG A 208 -3.73 1.80 -9.63
N HIS A 209 -3.71 2.64 -8.61
CA HIS A 209 -4.87 3.38 -8.12
C HIS A 209 -4.69 4.88 -8.31
N GLU A 210 -5.58 5.49 -9.09
CA GLU A 210 -5.59 6.93 -9.36
C GLU A 210 -6.96 7.51 -9.08
N PHE A 211 -7.01 8.48 -8.17
CA PHE A 211 -8.25 9.18 -7.82
C PHE A 211 -7.99 10.59 -7.28
N SER A 212 -8.99 11.46 -7.40
CA SER A 212 -8.99 12.78 -6.78
C SER A 212 -10.13 12.92 -5.78
N LEU A 213 -9.85 13.63 -4.70
CA LEU A 213 -10.82 14.08 -3.71
C LEU A 213 -11.07 15.57 -3.88
N VAL A 214 -12.35 15.94 -4.02
CA VAL A 214 -12.77 17.34 -4.16
C VAL A 214 -13.88 17.66 -3.18
N LEU A 215 -13.80 18.81 -2.52
CA LEU A 215 -14.88 19.31 -1.68
C LEU A 215 -15.85 20.17 -2.51
N GLN A 216 -17.07 19.67 -2.72
CA GLN A 216 -18.17 20.40 -3.36
C GLN A 216 -19.39 20.40 -2.46
N GLU A 217 -20.01 21.57 -2.25
CA GLU A 217 -21.23 21.70 -1.44
C GLU A 217 -21.14 20.99 -0.07
N ASN A 218 -19.96 21.06 0.56
CA ASN A 218 -19.67 20.40 1.84
C ASN A 218 -19.77 18.86 1.82
N ARG A 219 -19.62 18.25 0.65
CA ARG A 219 -19.49 16.81 0.42
C ARG A 219 -18.14 16.51 -0.24
N VAL A 220 -17.55 15.38 0.12
CA VAL A 220 -16.33 14.90 -0.52
C VAL A 220 -16.73 14.05 -1.72
N LEU A 221 -16.27 14.42 -2.90
CA LEU A 221 -16.48 13.66 -4.12
C LEU A 221 -15.18 12.95 -4.50
N ILE A 222 -15.30 11.68 -4.89
CA ILE A 222 -14.22 10.91 -5.51
C ILE A 222 -14.41 10.99 -7.02
N GLY A 223 -13.39 11.44 -7.73
CA GLY A 223 -13.36 11.50 -9.19
C GLY A 223 -12.08 10.89 -9.75
N ARG A 224 -11.98 10.82 -11.07
CA ARG A 224 -10.70 10.51 -11.74
C ARG A 224 -9.69 11.61 -11.43
N ALA A 225 -8.42 11.22 -11.31
CA ALA A 225 -7.32 12.16 -11.14
C ALA A 225 -7.34 13.24 -12.24
N LYS A 226 -7.56 14.51 -11.86
CA LYS A 226 -7.43 15.64 -12.80
C LYS A 226 -6.01 16.16 -12.77
N GLY A 227 -5.23 15.70 -13.74
CA GLY A 227 -3.82 16.04 -13.89
C GLY A 227 -3.12 14.79 -14.37
N ALA A 228 -3.01 14.64 -15.69
CA ALA A 228 -2.09 13.66 -16.22
C ALA A 228 -0.68 14.05 -15.72
N LEU A 229 -0.11 13.21 -14.86
CA LEU A 229 1.34 13.07 -14.80
C LEU A 229 1.74 12.48 -16.17
N ASN A 230 1.78 13.32 -17.19
CA ASN A 230 2.56 12.97 -18.36
C ASN A 230 3.99 12.93 -17.87
N ASP A 231 4.56 11.74 -17.97
CA ASP A 231 5.92 11.41 -17.60
C ASP A 231 6.89 12.54 -18.02
N PRO A 232 7.60 13.20 -17.09
CA PRO A 232 8.62 14.16 -17.49
C PRO A 232 9.82 13.47 -18.14
N LEU A 233 9.94 12.14 -18.06
CA LEU A 233 11.05 11.36 -18.59
C LEU A 233 10.52 9.99 -19.02
N GLY A 234 10.25 9.82 -20.33
CA GLY A 234 9.85 8.53 -20.89
C GLY A 234 10.88 7.42 -20.74
#